data_AF-A0A960YLC7-F1
#
_entry.id   AF-A0A960YLC7-F1
#
_cell.length_a   1.000
_cell.length_b   1.000
_cell.length_c   1.000
_cell.angle_alpha   90.00
_cell.angle_beta   90.00
_cell.angle_gamma   90.00
#
_symmetry.space_group_name_H-M   'P 1'
#
loop_
_entity.id
_entity.type
_entity.pdbx_description
1 polymer ?
#
loop_
_entity_poly.entity_id
_entity_poly.type
_entity_poly.pdbx_seq_one_letter_code
_entity_poly.pdbx_strand_id
1 'polypeptide(L)'
;NRPLHLLMGGLDKHSDFHAFAGGHARIYPFGQAGRRVAEHTGAEECFETLEEAFYSACEHAHASLPALQTNPENGPVILLSPGCASQDAYKNYEERGKHFRELAESYK
;
A
#
# COMPACT_ATOMS: atom_id res chain seq x y z
N ASN A 1 10.72 -12.57 9.97
CA ASN A 1 9.51 -11.83 9.57
C ASN A 1 9.65 -11.40 8.14
N ARG A 2 8.63 -11.65 7.32
CA ARG A 2 8.54 -11.22 5.93
C ARG A 2 8.19 -9.73 5.88
N PRO A 3 8.93 -8.85 5.18
CA PRO A 3 8.54 -7.44 5.08
C PRO A 3 7.18 -7.31 4.40
N LEU A 4 6.29 -6.51 5.00
CA LEU A 4 4.96 -6.25 4.47
C LEU A 4 4.86 -4.77 4.06
N HIS A 5 4.55 -4.53 2.80
CA HIS A 5 4.27 -3.23 2.22
C HIS A 5 2.76 -3.12 1.99
N LEU A 6 2.08 -2.29 2.77
CA LEU A 6 0.62 -2.22 2.82
C LEU A 6 0.12 -0.95 2.13
N LEU A 7 -0.62 -1.12 1.03
CA LEU A 7 -1.27 -0.02 0.32
C LEU A 7 -2.62 0.28 1.00
N MET A 8 -2.75 1.47 1.59
CA MET A 8 -3.94 1.92 2.34
C MET A 8 -4.44 3.24 1.78
N GLY A 9 -5.73 3.37 1.47
CA GLY A 9 -6.22 4.58 0.80
C GLY A 9 -7.54 4.44 0.07
N GLY A 10 -8.06 5.58 -0.37
CA GLY A 10 -9.34 5.69 -1.07
C GLY A 10 -10.14 6.91 -0.60
N LEU A 11 -11.47 6.83 -0.67
CA LEU A 11 -12.38 7.90 -0.25
C LEU A 11 -12.28 8.18 1.26
N ASP A 12 -12.02 9.44 1.64
CA ASP A 12 -12.02 9.84 3.04
C ASP A 12 -13.45 9.87 3.59
N LYS A 13 -13.69 9.02 4.59
CA LYS A 13 -14.92 9.00 5.40
C LYS A 13 -14.61 9.20 6.89
N HIS A 14 -13.46 9.79 7.18
CA HIS A 14 -12.97 10.07 8.53
C HIS A 14 -12.77 8.80 9.38
N SER A 15 -12.33 7.71 8.73
CA SER A 15 -11.99 6.46 9.39
C SER A 15 -10.77 6.61 10.32
N ASP A 16 -10.74 5.82 11.38
CA ASP A 16 -9.58 5.73 12.28
C ASP A 16 -8.58 4.66 11.76
N PHE A 17 -7.29 5.00 11.79
CA PHE A 17 -6.19 4.15 11.35
C PHE A 17 -5.07 4.04 12.40
N HIS A 18 -5.25 4.59 13.61
CA HIS A 18 -4.23 4.56 14.67
C HIS A 18 -3.81 3.14 15.06
N ALA A 19 -4.68 2.14 14.85
CA ALA A 19 -4.36 0.72 15.08
C ALA A 19 -3.21 0.19 14.21
N PHE A 20 -2.84 0.89 13.12
CA PHE A 20 -1.73 0.53 12.25
C PHE A 20 -0.43 1.27 12.59
N ALA A 21 -0.45 2.22 13.54
CA ALA A 21 0.73 2.94 13.98
C ALA A 21 1.75 2.01 14.67
N GLY A 22 3.03 2.10 14.26
CA GLY A 22 4.10 1.29 14.84
C GLY A 22 4.00 -0.22 14.53
N GLY A 23 3.13 -0.61 13.59
CA GLY A 23 3.00 -2.00 13.15
C GLY A 23 4.22 -2.51 12.38
N HIS A 24 4.24 -3.81 12.10
CA HIS A 24 5.32 -4.45 11.32
C HIS A 24 5.26 -4.19 9.81
N ALA A 25 4.20 -3.52 9.33
CA ALA A 25 4.02 -3.19 7.92
C ALA A 25 4.50 -1.77 7.66
N ARG A 26 5.19 -1.57 6.53
CA ARG A 26 5.40 -0.24 5.97
C ARG A 26 4.13 0.17 5.22
N ILE A 27 3.58 1.32 5.56
CA ILE A 27 2.31 1.81 5.01
C ILE A 27 2.57 2.74 3.83
N TYR A 28 1.76 2.60 2.79
CA TYR A 28 1.76 3.41 1.57
C TYR A 28 0.38 4.05 1.40
N PRO A 29 0.17 5.23 1.99
CA PRO A 29 -1.09 5.97 1.94
C PRO A 29 -1.40 6.48 0.53
N PHE A 30 -2.63 6.33 0.05
CA PHE A 30 -3.04 6.88 -1.25
C PHE A 30 -4.47 7.44 -1.28
N GLY A 31 -4.79 8.19 -2.34
CA GLY A 31 -6.14 8.71 -2.58
C GLY A 31 -6.54 9.79 -1.57
N GLN A 32 -7.84 10.11 -1.51
CA GLN A 32 -8.34 11.22 -0.66
C GLN A 32 -8.04 11.01 0.83
N ALA A 33 -8.11 9.77 1.30
CA ALA A 33 -7.80 9.38 2.69
C ALA A 33 -6.30 9.32 2.98
N GLY A 34 -5.43 9.42 1.97
CA GLY A 34 -3.98 9.21 2.10
C GLY A 34 -3.36 10.07 3.20
N ARG A 35 -3.69 11.36 3.28
CA ARG A 35 -3.16 12.25 4.34
C ARG A 35 -3.54 11.79 5.74
N ARG A 36 -4.81 11.43 5.94
CA ARG A 36 -5.30 10.91 7.23
C ARG A 36 -4.62 9.60 7.60
N VAL A 37 -4.48 8.68 6.65
CA VAL A 37 -3.77 7.43 6.86
C VAL A 37 -2.31 7.72 7.25
N ALA A 38 -1.63 8.64 6.57
CA ALA A 38 -0.26 9.02 6.91
C ALA A 38 -0.16 9.60 8.33
N GLU A 39 -1.03 10.55 8.68
CA GLU A 39 -1.10 11.17 10.01
C GLU A 39 -1.33 10.13 11.12
N HIS A 40 -2.28 9.21 10.93
CA HIS A 40 -2.65 8.23 11.95
C HIS A 40 -1.63 7.09 12.09
N THR A 41 -0.90 6.74 11.02
CA THR A 41 0.03 5.60 11.02
C THR A 41 1.49 6.01 11.19
N GLY A 42 1.82 7.28 10.97
CA GLY A 42 3.19 7.78 10.94
C GLY A 42 3.93 7.46 9.64
N ALA A 43 3.21 7.20 8.54
CA ALA A 43 3.83 6.98 7.24
C ALA A 43 4.52 8.27 6.75
N GLU A 44 5.75 8.15 6.27
CA GLU A 44 6.57 9.28 5.83
C GLU A 44 6.17 9.80 4.44
N GLU A 45 5.52 8.94 3.65
CA GLU A 45 5.10 9.22 2.28
C GLU A 45 3.58 9.18 2.18
N CYS A 46 3.03 9.90 1.20
CA CYS A 46 1.62 9.87 0.85
C CYS A 46 1.51 10.13 -0.66
N PHE A 47 0.67 9.34 -1.33
CA PHE A 47 0.55 9.33 -2.78
C PHE A 47 -0.84 9.82 -3.21
N GLU A 48 -0.96 10.37 -4.41
CA GLU A 48 -2.26 10.78 -4.94
C GLU A 48 -3.02 9.56 -5.45
N THR A 49 -2.31 8.60 -6.06
CA THR A 49 -2.91 7.44 -6.72
C THR A 49 -2.42 6.09 -6.17
N LEU A 50 -3.20 5.04 -6.43
CA LEU A 50 -2.80 3.66 -6.15
C LEU A 50 -1.54 3.26 -6.93
N GLU A 51 -1.38 3.77 -8.14
CA GLU A 51 -0.26 3.45 -9.02
C GLU A 51 1.07 3.98 -8.45
N GLU A 52 1.10 5.24 -8.03
CA GLU A 52 2.26 5.84 -7.37
C GLU A 52 2.64 5.09 -6.08
N ALA A 53 1.65 4.78 -5.25
CA ALA A 53 1.85 4.01 -4.02
C ALA A 53 2.39 2.59 -4.31
N PHE A 54 1.88 1.95 -5.36
CA PHE A 54 2.33 0.63 -5.80
C PHE A 54 3.81 0.66 -6.23
N TYR A 55 4.21 1.59 -7.08
CA TYR A 55 5.60 1.65 -7.54
C TYR A 55 6.58 2.01 -6.42
N SER A 56 6.23 2.92 -5.51
CA SER A 56 7.06 3.18 -4.31
C SER A 56 7.14 1.94 -3.40
N ALA A 57 6.05 1.18 -3.24
CA ALA A 57 6.09 -0.08 -2.50
C ALA A 57 7.01 -1.10 -3.16
N CYS A 58 6.97 -1.22 -4.48
CA CYS A 58 7.84 -2.09 -5.25
C CYS A 58 9.32 -1.71 -5.14
N GLU A 59 9.65 -0.42 -5.25
CA GLU A 59 11.03 0.07 -5.10
C GLU A 59 11.59 -0.29 -3.73
N HIS A 60 10.84 0.01 -2.66
CA HIS A 60 11.25 -0.32 -1.30
C HIS A 60 11.31 -1.83 -1.03
N ALA A 61 10.39 -2.60 -1.59
CA ALA A 61 10.41 -4.05 -1.51
C ALA A 61 11.67 -4.60 -2.19
N HIS A 62 11.98 -4.15 -3.42
CA HIS A 62 13.17 -4.57 -4.16
C HIS A 62 14.47 -4.24 -3.39
N ALA A 63 14.56 -3.04 -2.81
CA ALA A 63 15.70 -2.63 -1.99
C ALA A 63 15.92 -3.51 -0.75
N SER A 64 14.89 -4.21 -0.26
CA SER A 64 14.99 -5.14 0.87
C SER A 64 15.48 -6.55 0.49
N LEU A 65 15.46 -6.91 -0.80
CA LEU A 65 15.81 -8.26 -1.28
C LEU A 65 17.22 -8.73 -0.92
N PRO A 66 18.29 -7.90 -0.99
CA PRO A 66 19.64 -8.33 -0.63
C PRO A 66 19.75 -8.87 0.81
N ALA A 67 18.92 -8.38 1.73
CA ALA A 67 18.89 -8.85 3.12
C ALA A 67 18.14 -10.19 3.31
N LEU A 68 17.42 -10.67 2.28
CA LEU A 68 16.48 -11.80 2.35
C LEU A 68 16.94 -13.02 1.53
N GLN A 69 18.11 -12.97 0.91
CA GLN A 69 18.61 -13.91 -0.12
C GLN A 69 18.77 -15.38 0.32
N THR A 70 18.46 -15.73 1.56
CA THR A 70 18.60 -17.09 2.09
C THR A 70 17.37 -17.99 1.87
N ASN A 71 16.19 -17.41 1.60
CA ASN A 71 14.97 -18.18 1.29
C ASN A 71 13.94 -17.33 0.52
N PRO A 72 13.49 -17.75 -0.69
CA PRO A 72 12.44 -17.07 -1.46
C PRO A 72 11.13 -16.86 -0.69
N GLU A 73 10.79 -17.74 0.26
CA GLU A 73 9.60 -17.61 1.11
C GLU A 73 9.66 -16.40 2.06
N ASN A 74 10.85 -15.82 2.27
CA ASN A 74 11.06 -14.63 3.07
C ASN A 74 11.03 -13.32 2.24
N GLY A 75 10.82 -13.37 0.93
CA GLY A 75 10.77 -12.18 0.08
C GLY A 75 9.68 -11.20 0.50
N PRO A 76 9.79 -9.89 0.23
CA PRO A 76 8.81 -8.90 0.63
C PRO A 76 7.42 -9.18 0.00
N VAL A 77 6.36 -8.74 0.68
CA VAL A 77 4.98 -8.82 0.18
C VAL A 77 4.43 -7.42 0.02
N ILE A 78 3.81 -7.17 -1.14
CA ILE A 78 3.02 -5.96 -1.39
C ILE A 78 1.55 -6.36 -1.33
N LEU A 79 0.78 -5.74 -0.43
CA LEU A 79 -0.61 -6.06 -0.18
C LEU A 79 -1.48 -4.82 -0.38
N LEU A 80 -2.47 -4.94 -1.27
CA LEU A 80 -3.57 -4.00 -1.32
C LEU A 80 -4.62 -4.35 -0.26
N SER A 81 -4.67 -3.57 0.83
CA SER A 81 -5.71 -3.64 1.86
C SER A 81 -6.16 -2.22 2.23
N PRO A 82 -6.99 -1.59 1.36
CA PRO A 82 -7.13 -0.13 1.33
C PRO A 82 -7.78 0.48 2.57
N GLY A 83 -8.54 -0.29 3.36
CA GLY A 83 -9.28 0.22 4.52
C GLY A 83 -10.36 1.28 4.20
N CYS A 84 -10.48 1.70 2.94
CA CYS A 84 -11.35 2.77 2.49
C CYS A 84 -12.20 2.34 1.27
N ALA A 85 -13.32 3.03 1.11
CA ALA A 85 -14.15 2.89 -0.07
C ALA A 85 -13.40 3.40 -1.33
N SER A 86 -13.74 2.89 -2.51
CA SER A 86 -12.98 3.14 -3.75
C SER A 86 -13.50 4.29 -4.60
N GLN A 87 -14.62 4.92 -4.21
CA GLN A 87 -15.37 5.87 -5.03
C GLN A 87 -14.70 7.25 -5.22
N ASP A 88 -13.50 7.46 -4.67
CA ASP A 88 -12.69 8.62 -4.97
C ASP A 88 -12.06 8.55 -6.36
N ALA A 89 -11.68 7.34 -6.81
CA ALA A 89 -10.96 7.14 -8.08
C ALA A 89 -11.53 5.99 -8.95
N TYR A 90 -12.45 5.16 -8.42
CA TYR A 90 -12.97 3.97 -9.09
C TYR A 90 -14.48 3.83 -8.91
N LYS A 91 -15.17 3.14 -9.83
CA LYS A 91 -16.61 2.89 -9.70
C LYS A 91 -16.93 1.95 -8.54
N ASN A 92 -16.06 0.97 -8.30
CA ASN A 92 -16.23 -0.04 -7.25
C ASN A 92 -14.88 -0.66 -6.83
N TYR A 93 -14.90 -1.53 -5.82
CA TYR A 93 -13.68 -2.13 -5.29
C TYR A 93 -13.08 -3.18 -6.24
N GLU A 94 -13.91 -3.80 -7.09
CA GLU A 94 -13.46 -4.74 -8.11
C GLU A 94 -12.60 -4.06 -9.16
N GLU A 95 -12.98 -2.86 -9.62
CA GLU A 95 -12.21 -2.06 -10.57
C GLU A 95 -10.85 -1.65 -9.98
N ARG A 96 -10.82 -1.24 -8.70
CA ARG A 96 -9.56 -0.97 -7.98
C ARG A 96 -8.68 -2.22 -7.87
N GLY A 97 -9.27 -3.37 -7.56
CA GLY A 97 -8.55 -4.64 -7.49
C GLY A 97 -8.02 -5.12 -8.85
N LYS A 98 -8.78 -4.89 -9.92
CA LYS A 98 -8.34 -5.13 -11.30
C LYS A 98 -7.16 -4.25 -11.67
N HIS A 99 -7.22 -2.96 -11.36
CA HIS A 99 -6.11 -2.05 -11.59
C HIS A 99 -4.83 -2.48 -10.84
N PHE A 100 -4.94 -2.85 -9.56
CA PHE A 100 -3.80 -3.40 -8.82
C PHE A 100 -3.21 -4.66 -9.47
N ARG A 101 -4.06 -5.57 -9.97
CA ARG A 101 -3.59 -6.76 -10.69
C ARG A 101 -2.85 -6.39 -11.97
N GLU A 102 -3.39 -5.46 -12.75
CA GLU A 102 -2.77 -4.99 -14.00
C GLU A 102 -1.40 -4.34 -13.74
N LEU A 103 -1.27 -3.57 -12.66
CA LEU A 103 0.01 -3.02 -12.20
C LEU A 103 0.99 -4.15 -11.84
N ALA A 104 0.54 -5.14 -11.05
CA ALA A 104 1.37 -6.27 -10.65
C ALA A 104 1.82 -7.15 -11.84
N GLU A 105 0.96 -7.36 -12.83
CA GLU A 105 1.29 -8.10 -14.06
C GLU A 105 2.23 -7.31 -14.99
N SER A 106 2.19 -5.98 -14.92
CA SER A 106 3.04 -5.09 -15.73
C SER A 106 4.41 -4.83 -15.12
N TYR A 107 4.54 -4.96 -13.79
CA TYR A 107 5.79 -4.79 -13.06
C TYR A 107 6.75 -5.97 -13.31
N LYS A 108 7.90 -5.70 -13.94
CA LYS A 108 8.93 -6.68 -14.32
C LYS A 108 10.21 -6.49 -13.51
#